data_AF-A0A811P5K5-F1
#
_entry.id   AF-A0A811P5K5-F1
#
_cell.length_a   1.000
_cell.length_b   1.000
_cell.length_c   1.000
_cell.angle_alpha   90.00
_cell.angle_beta   90.00
_cell.angle_gamma   90.00
#
_symmetry.space_group_name_H-M   'P 1'
#
loop_
_entity.id
_entity.type
_entity.pdbx_description
1 polymer ?
#
loop_
_entity_poly.entity_id
_entity_poly.type
_entity_poly.pdbx_seq_one_letter_code
_entity_poly.pdbx_strand_id
1 'polypeptide(L)'
;MGVVVVVSDARDGGTNDGSGPARRALPDHAMRRREHLLPFGIVAATETKCLVIGFQVLCSNNIPYFGSSPYSPRILDIFYDNLSFLIADVHKLDDFHSSASKPCHSPTNNSSSKVGPPFSICPGNQNMIFYDCEEPPTQAERQRRGLVDTACGNRTLVGVAKRPDVPGSYFMEGCNATVMPMLARSGEVNPANYKEFISEGFLLTCRHHRLTSSQLESRATTIA
;
A
#
# COMPACT_ATOMS: atom_id res chain seq x y z
N MET A 1 -20.71 -2.67 -13.93
CA MET A 1 -20.44 -2.30 -12.53
C MET A 1 -20.15 -3.57 -11.75
N GLY A 2 -18.89 -3.85 -11.45
CA GLY A 2 -18.49 -4.95 -10.59
C GLY A 2 -17.83 -4.34 -9.37
N VAL A 3 -18.58 -4.24 -8.28
CA VAL A 3 -18.05 -3.80 -6.99
C VAL A 3 -17.40 -5.03 -6.36
N VAL A 4 -16.07 -5.06 -6.25
CA VAL A 4 -15.43 -5.97 -5.28
C VAL A 4 -15.51 -5.26 -3.95
N VAL A 5 -16.42 -5.78 -3.14
CA VAL A 5 -16.74 -5.24 -1.84
C VAL A 5 -15.96 -6.02 -0.79
N VAL A 6 -15.08 -5.34 -0.05
CA VAL A 6 -14.75 -5.74 1.33
C VAL A 6 -15.32 -4.61 2.20
N VAL A 7 -16.58 -4.79 2.64
CA VAL A 7 -17.32 -3.74 3.39
C VAL A 7 -16.74 -3.59 4.79
N SER A 8 -16.36 -2.35 5.13
CA SER A 8 -17.08 -1.67 6.23
C SER A 8 -17.87 -0.52 5.62
N ASP A 9 -19.13 -0.38 6.06
CA ASP A 9 -20.29 0.16 5.33
C ASP A 9 -20.26 1.68 5.17
N ALA A 10 -20.78 2.18 4.04
CA ALA A 10 -21.29 3.54 3.91
C ALA A 10 -22.36 3.55 2.79
N ARG A 11 -23.62 3.58 3.21
CA ARG A 11 -24.83 3.76 2.38
C ARG A 11 -24.75 5.02 1.51
N ASP A 12 -25.14 4.92 0.24
CA ASP A 12 -26.36 5.59 -0.27
C ASP A 12 -26.79 5.02 -1.65
N GLY A 13 -28.08 5.09 -1.98
CA GLY A 13 -28.75 4.26 -2.98
C GLY A 13 -28.76 4.71 -4.45
N GLY A 14 -29.34 3.86 -5.33
CA GLY A 14 -29.90 4.26 -6.63
C GLY A 14 -29.57 3.43 -7.88
N THR A 15 -30.45 2.46 -8.19
CA THR A 15 -31.01 2.02 -9.51
C THR A 15 -30.17 1.72 -10.79
N ASN A 16 -30.41 0.49 -11.30
CA ASN A 16 -30.27 -0.17 -12.62
C ASN A 16 -29.94 0.63 -13.91
N ASP A 17 -29.10 0.04 -14.79
CA ASP A 17 -29.55 -0.65 -16.04
C ASP A 17 -28.40 -1.35 -16.80
N GLY A 18 -28.72 -2.43 -17.52
CA GLY A 18 -27.78 -3.36 -18.14
C GLY A 18 -27.48 -3.13 -19.64
N SER A 19 -26.33 -3.66 -20.08
CA SER A 19 -26.03 -4.31 -21.39
C SER A 19 -24.58 -4.01 -21.87
N GLY A 20 -23.74 -5.04 -22.02
CA GLY A 20 -22.39 -4.96 -22.64
C GLY A 20 -21.41 -6.08 -22.21
N PRO A 21 -20.44 -6.51 -23.05
CA PRO A 21 -20.13 -7.94 -23.26
C PRO A 21 -18.98 -8.57 -22.43
N ALA A 22 -19.04 -9.90 -22.35
CA ALA A 22 -18.03 -10.93 -22.02
C ALA A 22 -17.20 -10.78 -20.71
N ARG A 23 -17.74 -11.39 -19.64
CA ARG A 23 -17.05 -11.69 -18.38
C ARG A 23 -15.95 -12.74 -18.62
N ARG A 24 -14.72 -12.48 -18.17
CA ARG A 24 -13.80 -13.58 -17.81
C ARG A 24 -14.19 -14.07 -16.42
N ALA A 25 -14.67 -15.29 -16.33
CA ALA A 25 -14.97 -15.96 -15.06
C ALA A 25 -13.66 -16.29 -14.33
N LEU A 26 -13.66 -16.15 -12.99
CA LEU A 26 -12.61 -16.70 -12.13
C LEU A 26 -12.64 -18.24 -12.21
N PRO A 27 -11.49 -18.93 -12.16
CA PRO A 27 -11.43 -20.39 -12.19
C PRO A 27 -12.06 -21.01 -10.92
N ASP A 28 -13.04 -21.91 -11.13
CA ASP A 28 -13.86 -22.57 -10.10
C ASP A 28 -13.08 -23.40 -9.06
N HIS A 29 -11.82 -23.75 -9.33
CA HIS A 29 -11.08 -24.70 -8.51
C HIS A 29 -10.56 -24.13 -7.17
N ALA A 30 -10.54 -22.80 -6.99
CA ALA A 30 -10.14 -22.17 -5.73
C ALA A 30 -11.26 -22.11 -4.67
N MET A 31 -12.50 -22.47 -5.03
CA MET A 31 -13.70 -22.20 -4.21
C MET A 31 -14.08 -23.27 -3.18
N ARG A 32 -13.35 -24.39 -3.05
CA ARG A 32 -13.77 -25.53 -2.21
C ARG A 32 -13.31 -25.53 -0.74
N ARG A 33 -12.50 -24.56 -0.28
CA ARG A 33 -12.13 -24.44 1.16
C ARG A 33 -12.32 -23.02 1.66
N ARG A 34 -13.53 -22.72 2.16
CA ARG A 34 -13.90 -21.43 2.78
C ARG A 34 -13.08 -21.06 4.03
N GLU A 35 -12.36 -22.02 4.63
CA GLU A 35 -11.67 -21.84 5.93
C GLU A 35 -10.26 -21.22 5.81
N HIS A 36 -9.72 -21.04 4.60
CA HIS A 36 -8.34 -20.55 4.39
C HIS A 36 -8.27 -19.13 3.84
N LEU A 37 -9.41 -18.47 3.62
CA LEU A 37 -9.44 -17.20 2.90
C LEU A 37 -9.18 -15.98 3.79
N LEU A 38 -9.25 -16.05 5.12
CA LEU A 38 -8.98 -14.91 6.00
C LEU A 38 -7.58 -14.32 5.73
N PRO A 39 -7.46 -12.99 5.48
CA PRO A 39 -8.42 -11.90 5.70
C PRO A 39 -9.39 -11.59 4.52
N PHE A 40 -9.37 -12.37 3.45
CA PHE A 40 -10.23 -12.21 2.27
C PHE A 40 -11.53 -13.02 2.45
N GLY A 41 -12.67 -12.41 2.12
CA GLY A 41 -13.95 -13.10 2.17
C GLY A 41 -14.93 -12.45 1.21
N ILE A 42 -15.70 -13.27 0.50
CA ILE A 42 -16.87 -12.81 -0.25
C ILE A 42 -18.06 -12.96 0.69
N VAL A 43 -18.60 -11.85 1.17
CA VAL A 43 -19.85 -11.86 1.95
C VAL A 43 -21.01 -11.90 0.95
N ALA A 44 -21.91 -12.87 1.09
CA ALA A 44 -23.13 -12.89 0.29
C ALA A 44 -24.02 -11.70 0.69
N ALA A 45 -24.72 -11.06 -0.25
CA ALA A 45 -25.55 -9.86 0.00
C ALA A 45 -26.64 -10.05 1.08
N THR A 46 -26.90 -11.28 1.51
CA THR A 46 -27.88 -11.67 2.52
C THR A 46 -27.28 -11.98 3.90
N GLU A 47 -25.95 -11.97 4.05
CA GLU A 47 -25.30 -12.23 5.35
C GLU A 47 -25.15 -10.92 6.16
N THR A 48 -25.85 -10.86 7.30
CA THR A 48 -25.91 -9.68 8.18
C THR A 48 -24.79 -9.61 9.22
N LYS A 49 -23.86 -10.58 9.23
CA LYS A 49 -22.73 -10.60 10.15
C LYS A 49 -21.43 -10.39 9.37
N CYS A 50 -20.97 -9.15 9.31
CA CYS A 50 -19.62 -8.85 8.83
C CYS A 50 -18.60 -9.58 9.73
N LEU A 51 -17.68 -10.32 9.13
CA LEU A 51 -16.56 -10.88 9.87
C LEU A 51 -15.70 -9.73 10.41
N VAL A 52 -15.36 -9.77 11.70
CA VAL A 52 -14.76 -8.65 12.47
C VAL A 52 -13.34 -8.25 12.01
N ILE A 53 -12.76 -8.96 11.04
CA ILE A 53 -11.40 -8.70 10.54
C ILE A 53 -11.47 -8.48 9.02
N GLY A 54 -11.90 -7.27 8.63
CA GLY A 54 -11.92 -6.81 7.24
C GLY A 54 -11.13 -5.52 7.10
N PHE A 55 -10.54 -5.29 5.92
CA PHE A 55 -9.96 -4.01 5.53
C PHE A 55 -10.92 -3.34 4.55
N GLN A 56 -10.91 -2.01 4.51
CA GLN A 56 -11.80 -1.27 3.63
C GLN A 56 -11.18 -1.14 2.24
N VAL A 57 -12.01 -1.32 1.21
CA VAL A 57 -11.65 -1.00 -0.18
C VAL A 57 -12.65 0.01 -0.72
N LEU A 58 -12.13 1.14 -1.22
CA LEU A 58 -12.90 2.10 -1.99
C LEU A 58 -12.67 1.84 -3.48
N CYS A 59 -13.75 1.68 -4.26
CA CYS A 59 -13.66 1.67 -5.72
C CYS A 59 -14.11 3.03 -6.26
N SER A 60 -13.21 3.77 -6.91
CA SER A 60 -13.55 5.04 -7.58
C SER A 60 -13.07 5.00 -9.01
N ASN A 61 -13.95 5.29 -9.98
CA ASN A 61 -13.66 5.20 -11.42
C ASN A 61 -13.02 3.87 -11.86
N ASN A 62 -13.52 2.75 -11.33
CA ASN A 62 -12.97 1.40 -11.54
C ASN A 62 -11.52 1.20 -11.03
N ILE A 63 -11.03 2.09 -10.17
CA ILE A 63 -9.74 1.97 -9.49
C ILE A 63 -9.99 1.56 -8.04
N PRO A 64 -9.44 0.43 -7.57
CA PRO A 64 -9.53 0.01 -6.18
C PRO A 64 -8.47 0.71 -5.33
N TYR A 65 -8.86 1.19 -4.15
CA TYR A 65 -8.02 1.86 -3.18
C TYR A 65 -8.09 1.16 -1.83
N PHE A 66 -6.95 0.98 -1.17
CA PHE A 66 -6.80 0.39 0.15
C PHE A 66 -7.14 1.43 1.23
N GLY A 67 -8.38 1.44 1.71
CA GLY A 67 -8.92 2.41 2.66
C GLY A 67 -10.27 2.99 2.22
N SER A 68 -10.66 4.11 2.84
CA SER A 68 -11.93 4.82 2.61
C SER A 68 -11.83 6.05 1.71
N SER A 69 -10.62 6.43 1.30
CA SER A 69 -10.37 7.69 0.59
C SER A 69 -9.79 7.45 -0.80
N PRO A 70 -10.13 8.26 -1.82
CA PRO A 70 -9.47 8.20 -3.13
C PRO A 70 -7.98 8.57 -3.04
N TYR A 71 -7.53 9.22 -1.95
CA TYR A 71 -6.11 9.50 -1.67
C TYR A 71 -5.38 8.35 -0.96
N SER A 72 -6.08 7.24 -0.70
CA SER A 72 -5.45 6.03 -0.15
C SER A 72 -4.58 5.34 -1.22
N PRO A 73 -3.68 4.43 -0.85
CA PRO A 73 -2.89 3.70 -1.84
C PRO A 73 -3.80 2.90 -2.77
N ARG A 74 -3.49 2.92 -4.07
CA ARG A 74 -4.17 2.10 -5.08
C ARG A 74 -3.79 0.64 -4.88
N ILE A 75 -4.76 -0.27 -4.97
CA ILE A 75 -4.51 -1.71 -5.05
C ILE A 75 -4.14 -2.04 -6.50
N LEU A 76 -2.96 -2.60 -6.70
CA LEU A 76 -2.46 -3.04 -8.00
C LEU A 76 -2.71 -4.53 -8.22
N ASP A 77 -2.51 -5.35 -7.19
CA ASP A 77 -2.71 -6.79 -7.26
C ASP A 77 -3.05 -7.40 -5.88
N ILE A 78 -3.71 -8.55 -5.90
CA ILE A 78 -4.10 -9.32 -4.72
C ILE A 78 -3.62 -10.76 -4.89
N PHE A 79 -2.69 -11.17 -4.03
CA PHE A 79 -2.18 -12.54 -4.00
C PHE A 79 -2.88 -13.33 -2.90
N TYR A 80 -3.91 -14.08 -3.29
CA TYR A 80 -4.75 -14.86 -2.38
C TYR A 80 -3.97 -15.96 -1.63
N ASP A 81 -3.04 -16.64 -2.31
CA ASP A 81 -2.27 -17.75 -1.71
C ASP A 81 -1.36 -17.29 -0.56
N ASN A 82 -0.83 -16.07 -0.67
CA ASN A 82 0.13 -15.51 0.28
C ASN A 82 -0.48 -14.45 1.20
N LEU A 83 -1.79 -14.23 1.06
CA LEU A 83 -2.55 -13.22 1.78
C LEU A 83 -1.91 -11.82 1.73
N SER A 84 -1.41 -11.43 0.55
CA SER A 84 -0.65 -10.20 0.34
C SER A 84 -1.25 -9.30 -0.72
N PHE A 85 -1.01 -8.00 -0.59
CA PHE A 85 -1.40 -6.97 -1.57
C PHE A 85 -0.18 -6.35 -2.20
N LEU A 86 -0.25 -6.05 -3.49
CA LEU A 86 0.59 -5.03 -4.09
C LEU A 86 -0.20 -3.72 -4.10
N ILE A 87 0.31 -2.69 -3.42
CA ILE A 87 -0.33 -1.37 -3.38
C ILE A 87 0.66 -0.27 -3.79
N ALA A 88 0.16 0.81 -4.37
CA ALA A 88 0.95 1.97 -4.77
C ALA A 88 0.33 3.27 -4.26
N ASP A 89 1.11 4.06 -3.52
CA ASP A 89 0.71 5.41 -3.07
C ASP A 89 0.96 6.44 -4.19
N VAL A 90 0.26 6.27 -5.31
CA VAL A 90 0.52 7.02 -6.56
C VAL A 90 0.36 8.54 -6.42
N HIS A 91 -0.42 9.00 -5.44
CA HIS A 91 -0.58 10.44 -5.13
C HIS A 91 0.71 11.10 -4.68
N LYS A 92 1.73 10.31 -4.31
CA LYS A 92 3.08 10.78 -4.02
C LYS A 92 3.81 11.34 -5.22
N LEU A 93 3.37 10.97 -6.43
CA LEU A 93 3.92 11.52 -7.65
C LEU A 93 3.59 13.01 -7.79
N ASP A 94 2.44 13.44 -7.28
CA ASP A 94 1.97 14.82 -7.36
C ASP A 94 2.90 15.80 -6.62
N ASP A 95 3.59 15.32 -5.58
CA ASP A 95 4.58 16.12 -4.82
C ASP A 95 5.72 16.62 -5.75
N PHE A 96 6.07 15.84 -6.79
CA PHE A 96 7.11 16.20 -7.76
C PHE A 96 6.62 17.04 -8.94
N HIS A 97 5.37 17.51 -8.90
CA HIS A 97 4.80 18.37 -9.92
C HIS A 97 4.56 19.77 -9.37
N SER A 98 5.28 20.75 -9.90
CA SER A 98 4.99 22.16 -9.62
C SER A 98 3.70 22.61 -10.32
N SER A 99 2.87 23.37 -9.59
CA SER A 99 1.67 24.04 -10.08
C SER A 99 1.68 25.51 -9.68
N ALA A 100 0.73 26.30 -10.18
CA ALA A 100 0.61 27.72 -9.83
C ALA A 100 0.43 27.95 -8.31
N SER A 101 -0.14 26.98 -7.59
CA SER A 101 -0.44 27.09 -6.16
C SER A 101 0.46 26.23 -5.26
N LYS A 102 1.25 25.31 -5.82
CA LYS A 102 2.14 24.43 -5.05
C LYS A 102 3.50 24.27 -5.73
N PRO A 103 4.61 24.67 -5.08
CA PRO A 103 5.93 24.40 -5.60
C PRO A 103 6.21 22.90 -5.61
N CYS A 104 7.15 22.47 -6.45
CA CYS A 104 7.67 21.10 -6.44
C CYS A 104 8.32 20.83 -5.08
N HIS A 105 8.01 19.69 -4.46
CA HIS A 105 8.63 19.29 -3.20
C HIS A 105 8.86 17.77 -3.10
N SER A 106 9.67 17.38 -2.14
CA SER A 106 9.82 15.97 -1.78
C SER A 106 8.58 15.50 -0.98
N PRO A 107 8.20 14.22 -1.01
CA PRO A 107 7.14 13.69 -0.16
C PRO A 107 7.38 13.98 1.32
N THR A 108 6.34 14.38 2.06
CA THR A 108 6.46 14.82 3.47
C THR A 108 5.88 13.86 4.50
N ASN A 109 5.08 12.87 4.10
CA ASN A 109 4.53 11.86 4.99
C ASN A 109 4.82 10.43 4.49
N ASN A 110 5.01 9.50 5.43
CA ASN A 110 5.33 8.12 5.10
C ASN A 110 4.11 7.40 4.51
N SER A 111 4.28 6.67 3.41
CA SER A 111 3.19 5.85 2.86
C SER A 111 2.74 4.74 3.81
N SER A 112 3.63 4.29 4.70
CA SER A 112 3.30 3.32 5.75
C SER A 112 2.28 3.83 6.77
N SER A 113 2.09 5.15 6.90
CA SER A 113 1.05 5.74 7.78
C SER A 113 -0.37 5.41 7.33
N LYS A 114 -0.55 5.05 6.05
CA LYS A 114 -1.84 4.63 5.48
C LYS A 114 -2.10 3.14 5.66
N VAL A 115 -1.18 2.39 6.27
CA VAL A 115 -1.27 0.94 6.45
C VAL A 115 -1.67 0.62 7.88
N GLY A 116 -2.80 -0.06 8.04
CA GLY A 116 -3.31 -0.50 9.33
C GLY A 116 -3.44 -2.02 9.46
N PRO A 117 -3.67 -2.53 10.67
CA PRO A 117 -4.02 -3.93 10.90
C PRO A 117 -5.20 -4.40 10.00
N PRO A 118 -5.23 -5.67 9.57
CA PRO A 118 -4.30 -6.75 9.91
C PRO A 118 -3.02 -6.78 9.05
N PHE A 119 -2.78 -5.76 8.21
CA PHE A 119 -1.65 -5.74 7.30
C PHE A 119 -0.42 -5.07 7.91
N SER A 120 0.74 -5.41 7.35
CA SER A 120 1.99 -4.69 7.55
C SER A 120 2.79 -4.65 6.26
N ILE A 121 3.74 -3.72 6.21
CA ILE A 121 4.75 -3.68 5.14
C ILE A 121 5.48 -5.03 5.10
N CYS A 122 5.53 -5.65 3.92
CA CYS A 122 6.30 -6.87 3.70
C CYS A 122 7.79 -6.61 3.98
N PRO A 123 8.49 -7.46 4.75
CA PRO A 123 9.93 -7.31 4.99
C PRO A 123 10.77 -7.49 3.72
N GLY A 124 10.21 -8.06 2.64
CA GLY A 124 10.86 -8.15 1.34
C GLY A 124 10.90 -6.81 0.56
N ASN A 125 10.20 -5.78 1.03
CA ASN A 125 10.32 -4.44 0.45
C ASN A 125 11.64 -3.78 0.89
N GLN A 126 12.19 -2.94 0.01
CA GLN A 126 13.28 -2.03 0.36
C GLN A 126 12.72 -0.64 0.64
N ASN A 127 13.43 0.17 1.41
CA ASN A 127 13.00 1.52 1.75
C ASN A 127 13.79 2.55 0.94
N MET A 128 13.09 3.31 0.10
CA MET A 128 13.60 4.58 -0.40
C MET A 128 13.40 5.65 0.67
N ILE A 129 14.41 6.49 0.85
CA ILE A 129 14.37 7.65 1.73
C ILE A 129 14.41 8.90 0.87
N PHE A 130 13.36 9.70 0.99
CA PHE A 130 13.25 11.01 0.39
C PHE A 130 13.64 12.07 1.39
N TYR A 131 14.52 12.97 0.99
CA TYR A 131 15.02 14.07 1.79
C TYR A 131 14.50 15.40 1.25
N ASP A 132 14.16 16.30 2.17
CA ASP A 132 13.92 17.71 1.92
C ASP A 132 14.78 18.53 2.89
N CYS A 133 15.82 19.18 2.35
CA CYS A 133 16.86 19.82 3.13
C CYS A 133 16.74 21.34 3.14
N GLU A 134 17.15 21.96 4.24
CA GLU A 134 17.31 23.41 4.38
C GLU A 134 18.42 23.98 3.50
N GLU A 135 19.47 23.20 3.26
CA GLU A 135 20.57 23.52 2.35
C GLU A 135 21.00 22.27 1.57
N PRO A 136 21.53 22.40 0.34
CA PRO A 136 22.02 21.25 -0.42
C PRO A 136 23.14 20.51 0.35
N PRO A 137 23.00 19.20 0.58
CA PRO A 137 24.06 18.39 1.19
C PRO A 137 25.33 18.41 0.35
N THR A 138 26.48 18.28 1.02
CA THR A 138 27.79 18.24 0.36
C THR A 138 27.90 17.06 -0.60
N GLN A 139 28.72 17.20 -1.65
CA GLN A 139 28.94 16.12 -2.62
C GLN A 139 29.47 14.84 -1.96
N ALA A 140 30.32 14.97 -0.94
CA ALA A 140 30.85 13.84 -0.18
C ALA A 140 29.74 13.07 0.55
N GLU A 141 28.79 13.77 1.18
CA GLU A 141 27.67 13.12 1.87
C GLU A 141 26.72 12.44 0.88
N ARG A 142 26.44 13.08 -0.27
CA ARG A 142 25.65 12.49 -1.36
C ARG A 142 26.25 11.18 -1.85
N GLN A 143 27.55 11.17 -2.15
CA GLN A 143 28.27 9.98 -2.62
C GLN A 143 28.30 8.87 -1.57
N ARG A 144 28.61 9.21 -0.32
CA ARG A 144 28.65 8.26 0.81
C ARG A 144 27.30 7.54 1.00
N ARG A 145 26.20 8.26 0.82
CA ARG A 145 24.83 7.74 1.01
C ARG A 145 24.20 7.22 -0.28
N GLY A 146 24.80 7.44 -1.45
CA GLY A 146 24.20 7.06 -2.74
C GLY A 146 22.94 7.88 -3.05
N LEU A 147 22.95 9.17 -2.72
CA LEU A 147 21.83 10.08 -2.95
C LEU A 147 21.87 10.63 -4.37
N VAL A 148 20.70 10.76 -4.98
CA VAL A 148 20.49 11.45 -6.26
C VAL A 148 19.47 12.57 -6.09
N ASP A 149 19.57 13.62 -6.89
CA ASP A 149 18.61 14.71 -6.88
C ASP A 149 17.24 14.21 -7.36
N THR A 150 16.16 14.71 -6.74
CA THR A 150 14.82 14.55 -7.31
C THR A 150 14.57 15.61 -8.37
N ALA A 151 13.44 15.49 -9.07
CA ALA A 151 12.97 16.49 -10.02
C ALA A 151 12.76 17.90 -9.42
N CYS A 152 12.69 18.04 -8.09
CA CYS A 152 12.48 19.33 -7.41
C CYS A 152 13.77 20.08 -7.06
N GLY A 153 14.93 19.60 -7.52
CA GLY A 153 16.20 20.29 -7.41
C GLY A 153 17.12 19.77 -6.31
N ASN A 154 18.29 20.38 -6.19
CA ASN A 154 19.45 19.87 -5.44
C ASN A 154 19.30 19.84 -3.91
N ARG A 155 18.22 20.41 -3.36
CA ARG A 155 17.86 20.32 -1.93
C ARG A 155 16.97 19.12 -1.61
N THR A 156 16.39 18.52 -2.64
CA THR A 156 15.52 17.36 -2.54
C THR A 156 16.25 16.15 -3.10
N LEU A 157 16.43 15.12 -2.29
CA LEU A 157 17.26 13.97 -2.65
C LEU A 157 16.52 12.67 -2.38
N VAL A 158 16.92 11.60 -3.06
CA VAL A 158 16.44 10.26 -2.79
C VAL A 158 17.60 9.27 -2.75
N GLY A 159 17.51 8.30 -1.84
CA GLY A 159 18.46 7.20 -1.72
C GLY A 159 17.79 5.94 -1.17
N VAL A 160 18.54 4.85 -1.08
CA VAL A 160 18.07 3.59 -0.50
C VAL A 160 18.60 3.44 0.92
N ALA A 161 17.75 3.00 1.84
CA ALA A 161 18.14 2.73 3.21
C ALA A 161 19.12 1.54 3.27
N LYS A 162 20.36 1.80 3.71
CA LYS A 162 21.39 0.75 3.90
C LYS A 162 21.18 -0.10 5.15
N ARG A 163 20.55 0.48 6.19
CA ARG A 163 20.29 -0.16 7.49
C ARG A 163 18.86 0.15 7.96
N PRO A 164 17.83 -0.39 7.28
CA PRO A 164 16.43 -0.09 7.59
C PRO A 164 16.00 -0.60 8.98
N ASP A 165 16.75 -1.53 9.56
CA ASP A 165 16.58 -2.10 10.90
C ASP A 165 17.09 -1.19 12.04
N VAL A 166 17.95 -0.22 11.72
CA VAL A 166 18.55 0.68 12.72
C VAL A 166 17.70 1.96 12.81
N PRO A 167 17.06 2.24 13.96
CA PRO A 167 16.29 3.47 14.15
C PRO A 167 17.15 4.71 13.91
N GLY A 168 16.62 5.68 13.15
CA GLY A 168 17.33 6.92 12.85
C GLY A 168 18.52 6.78 11.90
N SER A 169 18.77 5.61 11.29
CA SER A 169 19.88 5.40 10.34
C SER A 169 19.83 6.33 9.13
N TYR A 170 18.63 6.80 8.79
CA TYR A 170 18.37 7.74 7.71
C TYR A 170 18.37 9.20 8.17
N PHE A 171 18.61 9.51 9.44
CA PHE A 171 18.74 10.89 9.90
C PHE A 171 19.90 11.59 9.19
N MET A 172 19.65 12.85 8.80
CA MET A 172 20.61 13.75 8.18
C MET A 172 20.32 15.15 8.70
N GLU A 173 21.36 15.81 9.22
CA GLU A 173 21.24 17.14 9.80
C GLU A 173 20.71 18.14 8.76
N GLY A 174 19.77 19.00 9.18
CA GLY A 174 19.15 20.00 8.31
C GLY A 174 18.19 19.43 7.25
N CYS A 175 17.77 18.16 7.34
CA CYS A 175 16.86 17.55 6.39
C CYS A 175 15.70 16.81 7.06
N ASN A 176 14.50 17.00 6.52
CA ASN A 176 13.37 16.13 6.78
C ASN A 176 13.48 14.87 5.91
N ALA A 177 13.11 13.72 6.48
CA ALA A 177 13.20 12.44 5.80
C ALA A 177 11.84 11.72 5.79
N THR A 178 11.46 11.23 4.61
CA THR A 178 10.25 10.44 4.37
C THR A 178 10.63 9.05 3.89
N VAL A 179 10.10 8.03 4.55
CA VAL A 179 10.36 6.63 4.23
C VAL A 179 9.25 6.09 3.35
N MET A 180 9.62 5.55 2.19
CA MET A 180 8.71 4.92 1.26
C MET A 180 9.16 3.48 0.97
N PRO A 181 8.36 2.47 1.35
CA PRO A 181 8.62 1.09 0.98
C PRO A 181 8.40 0.91 -0.53
N MET A 182 9.24 0.09 -1.15
CA MET A 182 9.21 -0.23 -2.58
C MET A 182 9.46 -1.72 -2.77
N LEU A 183 8.73 -2.34 -3.70
CA LEU A 183 9.00 -3.72 -4.13
C LEU A 183 10.11 -3.71 -5.19
N ALA A 184 11.26 -4.32 -4.88
CA ALA A 184 12.25 -4.63 -5.91
C ALA A 184 11.91 -5.98 -6.56
N ARG A 185 11.58 -5.98 -7.86
CA ARG A 185 11.33 -7.23 -8.60
C ARG A 185 12.60 -8.04 -8.85
N SER A 186 13.75 -7.37 -8.93
CA SER A 186 15.07 -7.97 -9.06
C SER A 186 16.13 -6.99 -8.58
N GLY A 187 17.01 -7.42 -7.67
CA GLY A 187 18.13 -6.61 -7.20
C GLY A 187 17.74 -5.49 -6.23
N GLU A 188 18.53 -4.42 -6.22
CA GLU A 188 18.32 -3.24 -5.38
C GLU A 188 17.42 -2.24 -6.10
N VAL A 189 16.59 -1.55 -5.33
CA VAL A 189 15.82 -0.41 -5.84
C VAL A 189 16.78 0.66 -6.36
N ASN A 190 16.55 1.20 -7.56
CA ASN A 190 17.37 2.29 -8.09
C ASN A 190 16.75 3.66 -7.72
N PRO A 191 17.41 4.49 -6.89
CA PRO A 191 16.90 5.81 -6.51
C PRO A 191 16.69 6.76 -7.70
N ALA A 192 17.40 6.60 -8.81
CA ALA A 192 17.16 7.40 -10.02
C ALA A 192 15.78 7.13 -10.66
N ASN A 193 15.20 5.96 -10.43
CA ASN A 193 13.92 5.53 -10.99
C ASN A 193 12.77 5.68 -9.98
N TYR A 194 12.91 6.55 -8.97
CA TYR A 194 11.98 6.64 -7.86
C TYR A 194 10.50 6.81 -8.25
N LYS A 195 10.20 7.54 -9.34
CA LYS A 195 8.82 7.72 -9.84
C LYS A 195 8.20 6.41 -10.34
N GLU A 196 9.02 5.57 -10.97
CA GLU A 196 8.61 4.24 -11.44
C GLU A 196 8.29 3.36 -10.23
N PHE A 197 9.18 3.29 -9.24
CA PHE A 197 8.97 2.52 -8.02
C PHE A 197 7.74 2.98 -7.22
N ILE A 198 7.46 4.29 -7.13
CA ILE A 198 6.22 4.79 -6.51
C ILE A 198 4.97 4.25 -7.25
N SER A 199 5.04 4.15 -8.58
CA SER A 199 3.95 3.67 -9.42
C SER A 199 3.76 2.16 -9.35
N GLU A 200 4.87 1.41 -9.24
CA GLU A 200 4.88 -0.05 -9.11
C GLU A 200 4.50 -0.52 -7.70
N GLY A 201 4.74 0.31 -6.70
CA GLY A 201 4.26 0.11 -5.35
C GLY A 201 5.11 -0.83 -4.49
N PHE A 202 4.48 -1.34 -3.43
CA PHE A 202 5.10 -2.18 -2.41
C PHE A 202 4.12 -3.23 -1.88
N LEU A 203 4.69 -4.30 -1.33
CA LEU A 203 3.89 -5.41 -0.81
C LEU A 203 3.43 -5.16 0.62
N LEU A 204 2.16 -5.47 0.88
CA LEU A 204 1.65 -5.72 2.22
C LEU A 204 1.52 -7.20 2.45
N THR A 205 1.85 -7.66 3.66
CA THR A 205 1.56 -9.02 4.13
C THR A 205 0.52 -8.97 5.23
N CYS A 206 -0.43 -9.89 5.23
CA CYS A 206 -1.32 -10.04 6.37
C CYS A 206 -0.57 -10.66 7.55
N ARG A 207 -0.46 -9.93 8.67
CA ARG A 207 -0.05 -10.49 9.97
C ARG A 207 -1.28 -11.04 10.66
N HIS A 208 -1.78 -12.19 10.21
CA HIS A 208 -2.51 -13.02 11.15
C HIS A 208 -1.45 -13.74 12.00
N HIS A 209 -1.44 -13.43 13.30
CA HIS A 209 -1.05 -14.45 14.28
C HIS A 209 -1.70 -15.75 13.81
N ARG A 210 -0.91 -16.81 13.58
CA ARG A 210 -1.44 -18.16 13.37
C ARG A 210 -2.38 -18.44 14.53
N LEU A 211 -3.68 -18.21 14.35
CA LEU A 211 -4.68 -18.72 15.27
C LEU A 211 -4.56 -20.23 15.11
N THR A 212 -4.00 -20.89 16.12
CA THR A 212 -3.97 -22.35 16.18
C THR A 212 -5.40 -22.85 16.09
N SER A 213 -5.62 -24.03 15.50
CA SER A 213 -6.97 -24.62 15.37
C SER A 213 -7.76 -24.60 16.68
N SER A 214 -7.06 -24.73 17.81
CA SER A 214 -7.62 -24.63 19.17
C SER A 214 -8.22 -23.25 19.54
N GLN A 215 -7.73 -22.15 18.96
CA GLN A 215 -8.28 -20.81 19.19
C GLN A 215 -9.48 -20.50 18.29
N LEU A 216 -9.60 -21.17 17.14
CA LEU A 216 -10.80 -21.09 16.29
C LEU A 216 -11.98 -21.82 16.96
N GLU A 217 -11.74 -22.99 17.56
CA GLU A 217 -12.77 -23.78 18.25
C GLU A 217 -13.27 -23.10 19.53
N SER A 218 -12.39 -22.43 20.30
CA SER A 218 -12.78 -21.75 21.54
C SER A 218 -13.75 -20.57 21.33
N ARG A 219 -13.83 -19.99 20.13
CA ARG A 219 -14.71 -18.84 19.83
C ARG A 219 -16.02 -19.22 19.14
N ALA A 220 -16.12 -20.44 18.63
CA ALA A 220 -17.38 -20.98 18.10
C ALA A 220 -18.36 -21.37 19.23
N THR A 221 -17.88 -21.62 20.44
CA THR A 221 -18.69 -22.11 21.57
C THR A 221 -19.36 -21.00 22.39
N THR A 222 -19.13 -19.72 22.10
CA THR A 222 -19.78 -18.60 22.81
C THR A 222 -20.74 -17.84 21.89
N ILE A 223 -21.57 -18.56 21.14
CA ILE A 223 -22.85 -18.02 20.63
C ILE A 223 -23.87 -19.16 20.65
N ALA A 224 -24.52 -19.33 21.80
CA ALA A 224 -25.84 -19.94 21.90
C ALA A 224 -26.83 -18.81 22.23
#